data_AF-A0AAW7YZ69-F1
#
_entry.id   AF-A0AAW7YZ69-F1
#
_cell.length_a   1.000
_cell.length_b   1.000
_cell.length_c   1.000
_cell.angle_alpha   90.00
_cell.angle_beta   90.00
_cell.angle_gamma   90.00
#
_symmetry.space_group_name_H-M   'P 1'
#
loop_
_entity.id
_entity.type
_entity.pdbx_description
1 polymer ?
#
loop_
_entity_poly.entity_id
_entity_poly.type
_entity_poly.pdbx_seq_one_letter_code
_entity_poly.pdbx_strand_id
1 'polypeptide(L)' 'MMVGLAEERLTGAVSYVARAERSFEITLEYVKDRNAFGRPIGAFQNTRFKMAEMRTQLDVAW' A
#
# COMPACT_ATOMS: atom_id res chain seq x y z
N MET A 1 -1.92 -31.07 -16.51
CA MET A 1 -2.62 -31.07 -15.21
C MET A 1 -2.21 -29.81 -14.44
N MET A 2 -3.15 -28.95 -14.06
CA MET A 2 -2.95 -27.85 -13.09
C MET A 2 -3.38 -28.36 -11.71
N VAL A 3 -2.47 -29.01 -10.98
CA VAL A 3 -2.69 -29.38 -9.58
C VAL A 3 -1.97 -28.35 -8.73
N GLY A 4 -2.60 -27.84 -7.66
CA GLY A 4 -2.00 -26.86 -6.74
C GLY A 4 -2.17 -25.39 -7.10
N LEU A 5 -2.65 -25.05 -8.30
CA LEU A 5 -2.76 -23.65 -8.75
C LEU A 5 -3.62 -22.76 -7.83
N ALA A 6 -4.68 -23.32 -7.22
CA ALA A 6 -5.51 -22.59 -6.28
C ALA A 6 -4.75 -22.26 -4.98
N GLU A 7 -3.95 -23.19 -4.48
CA GLU A 7 -3.12 -23.03 -3.28
C GLU A 7 -1.98 -22.04 -3.52
N GLU A 8 -1.31 -22.12 -4.67
CA GLU A 8 -0.29 -21.16 -5.09
C GLU A 8 -0.85 -19.74 -5.19
N ARG A 9 -2.06 -19.58 -5.77
CA ARG A 9 -2.74 -18.28 -5.86
C ARG A 9 -3.07 -17.72 -4.49
N LEU A 10 -3.60 -18.54 -3.59
CA LEU A 10 -3.93 -18.11 -2.24
C LEU A 10 -2.67 -17.67 -1.47
N THR A 11 -1.62 -18.49 -1.51
CA THR A 11 -0.33 -18.20 -0.87
C THR A 11 0.30 -16.93 -1.43
N GLY A 12 0.25 -16.76 -2.75
CA GLY A 12 0.69 -15.55 -3.44
C GLY A 12 -0.09 -14.32 -3.00
N ALA A 13 -1.43 -14.38 -3.02
CA ALA A 13 -2.30 -13.28 -2.63
C ALA A 13 -1.99 -12.76 -1.22
N VAL A 14 -1.94 -13.65 -0.23
CA VAL A 14 -1.59 -13.29 1.16
C VAL A 14 -0.22 -12.63 1.23
N SER A 15 0.77 -13.19 0.55
CA SER A 15 2.13 -12.64 0.53
C SER A 15 2.20 -11.26 -0.14
N TYR A 16 1.39 -11.01 -1.18
CA TYR A 16 1.37 -9.71 -1.86
C TYR A 16 0.66 -8.65 -1.04
N VAL A 17 -0.48 -8.95 -0.41
CA VAL A 17 -1.20 -8.00 0.44
C VAL A 17 -0.37 -7.60 1.65
N ALA A 18 0.31 -8.56 2.31
CA ALA A 18 1.22 -8.28 3.41
C ALA A 18 2.40 -7.36 3.00
N ARG A 19 2.97 -7.57 1.82
CA ARG A 19 4.03 -6.69 1.27
C ARG A 19 3.53 -5.30 0.92
N ALA A 20 2.32 -5.21 0.37
CA ALA A 20 1.69 -3.95 0.04
C ALA A 20 1.39 -3.13 1.31
N GLU A 21 0.92 -3.78 2.38
CA GLU A 21 0.73 -3.18 3.71
C GLU A 21 2.05 -2.57 4.23
N ARG A 22 3.13 -3.36 4.24
CA ARG A 22 4.44 -2.87 4.68
C ARG A 22 4.97 -1.71 3.82
N SER A 23 4.75 -1.78 2.50
CA SER A 23 5.18 -0.71 1.59
C SER A 23 4.38 0.58 1.82
N PHE A 24 3.09 0.45 2.13
CA PHE A 24 2.22 1.56 2.50
C PHE A 24 2.70 2.24 3.79
N GLU A 25 3.03 1.48 4.83
CA GLU A 25 3.57 2.02 6.09
C GLU A 25 4.84 2.84 5.88
N ILE A 26 5.82 2.28 5.15
CA ILE A 26 7.09 2.95 4.83
C ILE A 26 6.81 4.25 4.07
N THR A 27 5.90 4.19 3.10
CA THR A 27 5.52 5.37 2.32
C THR A 27 4.81 6.40 3.18
N LEU A 28 3.94 6.00 4.10
CA LEU A 28 3.21 6.87 5.00
C LEU A 28 4.16 7.64 5.94
N GLU A 29 5.17 6.96 6.46
CA GLU A 29 6.25 7.58 7.24
C GLU A 29 7.00 8.61 6.38
N TYR A 30 7.47 8.18 5.19
CA TYR A 30 8.21 9.07 4.29
C TYR A 30 7.43 10.33 3.91
N VAL A 31 6.14 10.22 3.57
CA VAL A 31 5.35 11.40 3.17
C VAL A 31 5.06 12.35 4.34
N LYS A 32 5.07 11.85 5.57
CA LYS A 32 4.93 12.70 6.77
C LYS A 32 6.20 13.48 7.06
N ASP A 33 7.37 12.89 6.83
CA ASP A 33 8.65 13.49 7.21
C ASP A 33 9.30 14.31 6.08
N ARG A 34 9.11 13.91 4.82
CA ARG A 34 9.74 14.56 3.67
C ARG A 34 9.11 15.93 3.43
N ASN A 35 9.90 16.99 3.60
CA ASN A 35 9.49 18.36 3.30
C ASN A 35 9.91 18.83 1.89
N ALA A 36 8.95 19.34 1.11
CA ALA A 36 9.22 19.99 -0.18
C ALA A 36 8.21 21.12 -0.42
N PHE A 37 8.63 22.17 -1.14
CA PHE A 37 7.79 23.35 -1.39
C PHE A 37 7.19 23.97 -0.10
N GLY A 38 8.00 23.98 0.97
CA GLY A 38 7.67 24.64 2.24
C GLY A 38 6.78 23.85 3.22
N ARG A 39 6.43 22.58 2.94
CA ARG A 39 5.64 21.74 3.86
C ARG A 39 5.89 20.23 3.66
N PRO A 40 5.40 19.35 4.55
CA PRO A 40 5.44 17.91 4.32
C PRO A 40 4.74 17.53 3.02
N ILE A 41 5.32 16.61 2.25
CA ILE A 41 4.70 16.18 0.99
C ILE A 41 3.35 15.48 1.22
N GLY A 42 3.14 14.90 2.40
CA GLY A 42 1.86 14.33 2.82
C GLY A 42 0.76 15.38 3.06
N ALA A 43 1.08 16.68 3.11
CA ALA A 43 0.08 17.73 3.26
C ALA A 43 -0.57 18.14 1.93
N PHE A 44 0.04 17.81 0.78
CA PHE A 44 -0.56 18.11 -0.52
C PHE A 44 -1.80 17.24 -0.77
N GLN A 45 -2.85 17.84 -1.36
CA GLN A 45 -4.11 17.16 -1.61
C GLN A 45 -3.94 15.90 -2.48
N ASN A 46 -3.13 15.97 -3.55
CA ASN A 46 -2.85 14.82 -4.42
C ASN A 46 -2.32 13.63 -3.61
N THR A 47 -1.25 13.83 -2.83
CA THR A 47 -0.65 12.78 -2.01
C THR A 47 -1.63 12.22 -1.00
N ARG A 48 -2.45 13.07 -0.34
CA ARG A 48 -3.48 12.60 0.60
C ARG A 48 -4.51 11.71 -0.08
N PHE A 49 -5.02 12.10 -1.24
CA PHE A 49 -5.99 11.28 -1.97
C PHE A 49 -5.39 9.97 -2.45
N LYS A 50 -4.13 9.97 -2.92
CA LYS A 50 -3.48 8.72 -3.34
C LYS A 50 -3.24 7.78 -2.16
N MET A 51 -2.81 8.30 -1.01
CA MET A 51 -2.64 7.49 0.20
C MET A 51 -4.00 6.95 0.70
N ALA A 52 -5.07 7.74 0.66
CA ALA A 52 -6.41 7.29 1.05
C ALA A 52 -6.96 6.18 0.13
N GLU A 53 -6.73 6.30 -1.18
CA GLU A 53 -7.10 5.27 -2.17
C GLU A 53 -6.35 3.96 -1.89
N MET A 54 -5.02 4.02 -1.69
CA MET A 54 -4.21 2.83 -1.39
C MET A 54 -4.62 2.15 -0.08
N ARG A 55 -4.91 2.94 0.98
CA ARG A 55 -5.44 2.41 2.24
C ARG A 55 -6.75 1.66 2.02
N THR A 56 -7.68 2.27 1.29
CA THR A 56 -8.97 1.65 0.96
C THR A 56 -8.78 0.32 0.20
N GLN A 57 -7.87 0.29 -0.77
CA GLN A 57 -7.57 -0.94 -1.52
C GLN A 57 -6.99 -2.05 -0.65
N LEU A 58 -6.11 -1.71 0.30
CA LEU A 58 -5.56 -2.66 1.26
C LEU A 58 -6.63 -3.19 2.21
N ASP A 59 -7.51 -2.30 2.71
CA ASP A 59 -8.60 -2.68 3.63
C ASP A 59 -9.60 -3.64 2.98
N VAL A 60 -9.83 -3.49 1.67
CA VAL A 60 -10.69 -4.40 0.88
C VAL A 60 -9.98 -5.72 0.55
N ALA A 61 -8.65 -5.74 0.53
CA ALA A 61 -7.86 -6.92 0.16
C ALA A 61 -7.63 -7.91 1.32
N TRP A 62 -7.86 -7.47 2.56
CA TRP A 62 -7.89 -8.31 3.76
C TRP A 62 -9.28 -8.91 3.99
#